data_AF-A0A3A4VA90-F1
#
_entry.id   AF-A0A3A4VA90-F1
#
_cell.length_a   1.000
_cell.length_b   1.000
_cell.length_c   1.000
_cell.angle_alpha   90.00
_cell.angle_beta   90.00
_cell.angle_gamma   90.00
#
_symmetry.space_group_name_H-M   'P 1'
#
loop_
_entity.id
_entity.type
_entity.pdbx_description
1 polymer ?
#
loop_
_entity_poly.entity_id
_entity_poly.type
_entity_poly.pdbx_seq_one_letter_code
_entity_poly.pdbx_strand_id
1 'polypeptide(L)'
;MENPAENVSTEDTSLATSSPWRNIALGAAALIILGLGAWWMWGGSSSQHPFPLQPGERVASWELEGSHNDDGELEAGARAEIARLEGMLGKGEEPDYILYVGIANQHHLLGDGKKEYEYLGRALTEDADKTGLAWHNMGQLLARLGALESAKVAFENAIQAESHIIQYHRAYIDFLRWYMPEDTEALTAAQETLSASPEESNFE
;
A
#
# COMPACT_ATOMS: atom_id res chain seq x y z
N MET A 1 -71.44 -28.98 52.16
CA MET A 1 -71.11 -27.85 51.28
C MET A 1 -69.63 -27.57 51.52
N GLU A 2 -68.75 -28.42 50.98
CA GLU A 2 -68.25 -28.44 49.59
C GLU A 2 -66.99 -27.58 49.42
N ASN A 3 -65.90 -28.31 49.10
CA ASN A 3 -64.68 -27.92 48.38
C ASN A 3 -65.04 -27.26 47.01
N PRO A 4 -64.15 -26.65 46.17
CA PRO A 4 -62.75 -27.04 45.90
C PRO A 4 -61.75 -25.95 45.40
N ALA A 5 -60.51 -26.42 45.12
CA ALA A 5 -59.58 -26.00 44.03
C ALA A 5 -59.05 -24.56 44.04
N GLU A 6 -57.89 -24.16 43.52
CA GLU A 6 -56.73 -24.68 42.76
C GLU A 6 -55.73 -23.49 42.90
N ASN A 7 -54.41 -23.63 42.88
CA ASN A 7 -53.68 -23.72 41.64
C ASN A 7 -52.17 -23.88 41.93
N VAL A 8 -51.58 -24.73 41.12
CA VAL A 8 -50.17 -25.09 40.95
C VAL A 8 -49.39 -23.92 40.33
N SER A 9 -48.14 -23.72 40.75
CA SER A 9 -47.04 -23.42 39.82
C SER A 9 -45.69 -23.60 40.51
N THR A 10 -45.01 -24.66 40.12
CA THR A 10 -43.57 -24.86 40.29
C THR A 10 -42.84 -24.05 39.23
N GLU A 11 -42.17 -22.96 39.59
CA GLU A 11 -41.17 -22.34 38.73
C GLU A 11 -39.78 -22.86 39.10
N ASP A 12 -39.39 -23.87 38.34
CA ASP A 12 -38.01 -24.27 38.09
C ASP A 12 -37.27 -23.09 37.43
N THR A 13 -36.47 -22.36 38.20
CA THR A 13 -35.53 -21.37 37.68
C THR A 13 -34.15 -21.99 37.58
N SER A 14 -33.97 -22.84 36.57
CA SER A 14 -32.65 -23.18 36.07
C SER A 14 -31.95 -21.90 35.58
N LEU A 15 -30.97 -21.43 36.36
CA LEU A 15 -30.06 -20.38 35.95
C LEU A 15 -29.22 -20.90 34.78
N ALA A 16 -29.60 -20.50 33.57
CA ALA A 16 -28.77 -20.63 32.38
C ALA A 16 -27.44 -19.88 32.64
N THR A 17 -26.40 -20.63 32.97
CA THR A 17 -25.04 -20.11 33.06
C THR A 17 -24.54 -19.83 31.64
N SER A 18 -24.57 -18.57 31.22
CA SER A 18 -23.90 -18.17 29.99
C SER A 18 -22.39 -18.28 30.20
N SER A 19 -21.73 -19.10 29.37
CA SER A 19 -20.29 -19.35 29.42
C SER A 19 -19.50 -18.04 29.28
N PRO A 20 -18.57 -17.72 30.21
CA PRO A 20 -17.83 -16.45 30.22
C PRO A 20 -16.89 -16.28 29.03
N TRP A 21 -16.62 -17.37 28.29
CA TRP A 21 -15.71 -17.39 27.15
C TRP A 21 -16.29 -16.73 25.89
N ARG A 22 -17.62 -16.67 25.77
CA ARG A 22 -18.27 -16.09 24.58
C ARG A 22 -18.19 -14.56 24.53
N ASN A 23 -18.08 -13.90 25.70
CA ASN A 23 -17.96 -12.45 25.80
C ASN A 23 -16.50 -11.95 25.66
N ILE A 24 -15.52 -12.80 25.98
CA ILE A 24 -14.09 -12.49 25.80
C ILE A 24 -13.71 -12.59 24.31
N ALA A 25 -14.24 -13.57 23.59
CA ALA A 25 -13.99 -13.71 22.14
C ALA A 25 -14.60 -12.56 21.31
N LEU A 26 -15.77 -12.05 21.68
CA LEU A 26 -16.39 -10.88 21.03
C LEU A 26 -15.69 -9.55 21.40
N GLY A 27 -15.15 -9.44 22.62
CA GLY A 27 -14.36 -8.27 23.04
C GLY A 27 -13.02 -8.15 22.32
N ALA A 28 -12.35 -9.28 22.06
CA ALA A 28 -11.07 -9.30 21.33
C ALA A 28 -11.24 -9.00 19.83
N ALA A 29 -12.29 -9.50 19.18
CA ALA A 29 -12.58 -9.21 17.78
C ALA A 29 -12.96 -7.73 17.54
N ALA A 30 -13.68 -7.11 18.47
CA ALA A 30 -14.03 -5.69 18.39
C ALA A 30 -12.81 -4.77 18.53
N LEU A 31 -11.79 -5.14 19.31
CA LEU A 31 -10.57 -4.34 19.48
C LEU A 31 -9.61 -4.42 18.28
N ILE A 32 -9.61 -5.51 17.51
CA ILE A 32 -8.80 -5.63 16.29
C ILE A 32 -9.43 -4.82 15.14
N ILE A 33 -10.76 -4.86 15.00
CA ILE A 33 -11.49 -4.04 14.01
C ILE A 33 -11.40 -2.55 14.35
N LEU A 34 -11.42 -2.19 15.65
CA LEU A 34 -11.18 -0.83 16.08
C LEU A 34 -9.70 -0.40 15.96
N GLY A 35 -8.74 -1.32 16.02
CA GLY A 35 -7.33 -1.02 15.76
C GLY A 35 -7.06 -0.63 14.30
N LEU A 36 -7.64 -1.38 13.35
CA LEU A 36 -7.57 -1.07 11.91
C LEU A 36 -8.42 0.16 11.55
N GLY A 37 -9.62 0.28 12.13
CA GLY A 37 -10.50 1.42 11.91
C GLY A 37 -10.02 2.73 12.55
N ALA A 38 -9.33 2.67 13.70
CA ALA A 38 -8.78 3.86 14.37
C ALA A 38 -7.55 4.42 13.66
N TRP A 39 -6.74 3.59 12.98
CA TRP A 39 -5.68 4.07 12.09
C TRP A 39 -6.28 4.85 10.91
N TRP A 40 -7.42 4.39 10.39
CA TRP A 40 -8.15 5.03 9.29
C TRP A 40 -8.90 6.31 9.70
N MET A 41 -9.41 6.40 10.94
CA MET A 41 -10.21 7.55 11.41
C MET A 41 -9.45 8.63 12.18
N TRP A 42 -8.24 8.36 12.68
CA TRP A 42 -7.42 9.34 13.42
C TRP A 42 -6.04 9.63 12.82
N GLY A 43 -5.77 9.15 11.59
CA GLY A 43 -4.63 9.59 10.78
C GLY A 43 -4.77 11.03 10.27
N GLY A 44 -5.16 11.96 11.13
CA GLY A 44 -5.16 13.38 10.85
C GLY A 44 -3.72 13.88 10.75
N SER A 45 -3.31 14.19 9.51
CA SER A 45 -2.28 15.18 9.18
C SER A 45 -1.01 15.14 10.04
N SER A 46 -0.24 14.06 9.93
CA SER A 46 1.20 14.14 10.24
C SER A 46 1.95 14.41 8.94
N SER A 47 2.03 15.69 8.59
CA SER A 47 2.95 16.20 7.58
C SER A 47 4.39 15.96 8.07
N GLN A 48 4.92 14.77 7.84
CA GLN A 48 6.33 14.44 7.95
C GLN A 48 6.59 12.99 7.51
N HIS A 49 7.25 12.86 6.36
CA HIS A 49 8.15 11.78 5.94
C HIS A 49 7.68 10.84 4.82
N PRO A 50 8.65 10.40 3.97
CA PRO A 50 8.44 9.44 2.90
C PRO A 50 7.78 8.16 3.41
N PHE A 51 7.12 7.44 2.50
CA PHE A 51 6.55 6.11 2.71
C PHE A 51 7.44 5.27 3.65
N PRO A 52 7.06 5.08 4.93
CA PRO A 52 7.97 4.52 5.91
C PRO A 52 8.24 3.05 5.60
N LEU A 53 9.50 2.64 5.75
CA LEU A 53 9.84 1.24 5.65
C LEU A 53 9.12 0.44 6.73
N GLN A 54 8.67 -0.77 6.37
CA GLN A 54 8.04 -1.69 7.29
C GLN A 54 8.97 -2.04 8.46
N PRO A 55 8.41 -2.30 9.67
CA PRO A 55 9.22 -2.58 10.85
C PRO A 55 10.23 -3.71 10.62
N GLY A 56 11.51 -3.42 10.90
CA GLY A 56 12.59 -4.40 10.77
C GLY A 56 13.31 -4.36 9.42
N GLU A 57 12.75 -3.72 8.39
CA GLU A 57 13.43 -3.54 7.12
C GLU A 57 14.49 -2.44 7.18
N ARG A 58 15.57 -2.64 6.43
CA ARG A 58 16.66 -1.68 6.30
C ARG A 58 17.21 -1.75 4.88
N VAL A 59 17.43 -0.58 4.29
CA VAL A 59 18.11 -0.46 3.00
C VAL A 59 19.63 -0.44 3.24
N ALA A 60 20.33 -1.41 2.66
CA ALA A 60 21.78 -1.55 2.81
C ALA A 60 22.56 -0.51 1.98
N SER A 61 22.07 -0.21 0.78
CA SER A 61 22.60 0.81 -0.13
C SER A 61 21.44 1.48 -0.85
N TRP A 62 21.48 2.80 -0.95
CA TRP A 62 20.55 3.57 -1.76
C TRP A 62 21.07 3.81 -3.19
N GLU A 63 22.32 3.46 -3.45
CA GLU A 63 22.91 3.49 -4.79
C GLU A 63 22.56 2.21 -5.52
N LEU A 64 21.98 2.37 -6.70
CA LEU A 64 21.57 1.29 -7.60
C LEU A 64 22.34 1.42 -8.92
N GLU A 65 22.40 0.33 -9.69
CA GLU A 65 22.85 0.40 -11.07
C GLU A 65 21.82 1.19 -11.88
N GLY A 66 22.19 2.39 -12.31
CA GLY A 66 21.39 3.26 -13.17
C GLY A 66 21.66 2.98 -14.64
N SER A 67 20.63 3.01 -15.47
CA SER A 67 20.77 2.80 -16.93
C SER A 67 21.58 3.89 -17.62
N HIS A 68 21.67 5.09 -17.02
CA HIS A 68 22.38 6.25 -17.55
C HIS A 68 23.50 6.73 -16.62
N ASN A 69 24.06 5.87 -15.76
CA ASN A 69 25.18 6.24 -14.87
C ASN A 69 26.52 5.86 -15.52
N ASP A 70 26.85 6.55 -16.61
CA ASP A 70 27.98 6.22 -17.50
C ASP A 70 28.84 7.42 -17.91
N ASP A 71 28.68 8.58 -17.25
CA ASP A 71 29.29 9.87 -17.60
C ASP A 71 28.97 10.33 -19.05
N GLY A 72 27.95 9.74 -19.68
CA GLY A 72 27.59 9.96 -21.08
C GLY A 72 26.54 11.06 -21.31
N GLU A 73 26.14 11.21 -22.57
CA GLU A 73 25.11 12.19 -22.97
C GLU A 73 23.75 11.92 -22.30
N LEU A 74 23.42 10.66 -22.05
CA LEU A 74 22.17 10.28 -21.38
C LEU A 74 22.17 10.68 -19.90
N GLU A 75 23.32 10.55 -19.23
CA GLU A 75 23.49 11.05 -17.86
C GLU A 75 23.31 12.56 -17.79
N ALA A 76 24.02 13.29 -18.67
CA ALA A 76 23.93 14.74 -18.75
C ALA A 76 22.49 15.20 -19.08
N GLY A 77 21.80 14.47 -19.95
CA GLY A 77 20.39 14.69 -20.27
C GLY A 77 19.47 14.53 -19.07
N ALA A 78 19.61 13.43 -18.32
CA ALA A 78 18.82 13.20 -17.10
C ALA A 78 19.08 14.30 -16.05
N ARG A 79 20.34 14.72 -15.85
CA ARG A 79 20.69 15.82 -14.93
C ARG A 79 20.11 17.17 -15.37
N ALA A 80 20.15 17.47 -16.67
CA ALA A 80 19.55 18.69 -17.21
C ALA A 80 18.02 18.69 -17.04
N GLU A 81 17.38 17.53 -17.24
CA GLU A 81 15.95 17.38 -17.05
C GLU A 81 15.53 17.53 -15.58
N ILE A 82 16.31 16.97 -14.64
CA ILE A 82 16.12 17.21 -13.20
C ILE A 82 16.12 18.71 -12.91
N ALA A 83 17.16 19.43 -13.36
CA ALA A 83 17.28 20.87 -13.11
C ALA A 83 16.11 21.66 -13.72
N ARG A 84 15.63 21.25 -14.91
CA ARG A 84 14.47 21.86 -15.57
C ARG A 84 13.20 21.66 -14.75
N LEU A 85 12.92 20.43 -14.32
CA LEU A 85 11.72 20.07 -13.55
C LEU A 85 11.74 20.70 -12.14
N GLU A 86 12.88 20.68 -11.46
CA GLU A 86 13.05 21.39 -10.17
C GLU A 86 12.79 22.89 -10.30
N GLY A 87 13.20 23.46 -11.43
CA GLY A 87 12.91 24.86 -11.77
C GLY A 87 11.43 25.15 -12.00
N MET A 88 10.56 24.16 -12.17
CA MET A 88 9.12 24.33 -12.38
C MET A 88 8.30 24.22 -11.08
N LEU A 89 8.87 23.63 -10.03
CA LEU A 89 8.18 23.38 -8.76
C LEU A 89 7.60 24.67 -8.16
N GLY A 90 6.35 24.60 -7.71
CA GLY A 90 5.64 25.70 -7.05
C GLY A 90 5.25 26.87 -7.96
N LYS A 91 5.45 26.77 -9.28
CA LYS A 91 5.06 27.82 -10.24
C LYS A 91 3.62 27.69 -10.73
N GLY A 92 2.96 26.55 -10.49
CA GLY A 92 1.57 26.30 -10.87
C GLY A 92 1.34 26.09 -12.37
N GLU A 93 2.40 25.92 -13.17
CA GLU A 93 2.31 25.57 -14.60
C GLU A 93 1.91 24.09 -14.78
N GLU A 94 2.39 23.23 -13.89
CA GLU A 94 2.06 21.81 -13.78
C GLU A 94 1.83 21.47 -12.30
N PRO A 95 1.01 20.45 -11.98
CA PRO A 95 0.90 19.97 -10.60
C PRO A 95 2.25 19.46 -10.09
N ASP A 96 2.67 19.90 -8.90
CA ASP A 96 3.95 19.49 -8.30
C ASP A 96 4.06 17.96 -8.16
N TYR A 97 2.94 17.24 -7.98
CA TYR A 97 2.88 15.78 -8.05
C TYR A 97 3.55 15.22 -9.32
N ILE A 98 3.18 15.73 -10.50
CA ILE A 98 3.69 15.27 -11.79
C ILE A 98 5.19 15.58 -11.90
N LEU A 99 5.60 16.76 -11.41
CA LEU A 99 7.00 17.16 -11.39
C LEU A 99 7.82 16.26 -10.47
N TYR A 100 7.33 15.95 -9.27
CA TYR A 100 8.00 15.05 -8.34
C TYR A 100 8.18 13.64 -8.91
N VAL A 101 7.15 13.08 -9.53
CA VAL A 101 7.26 11.78 -10.22
C VAL A 101 8.26 11.86 -11.38
N GLY A 102 8.22 12.94 -12.17
CA GLY A 102 9.17 13.17 -13.25
C GLY A 102 10.63 13.23 -12.77
N ILE A 103 10.89 13.95 -11.69
CA ILE A 103 12.23 14.06 -11.08
C ILE A 103 12.67 12.70 -10.53
N ALA A 104 11.79 11.98 -9.83
CA ALA A 104 12.08 10.63 -9.34
C ALA A 104 12.48 9.69 -10.50
N ASN A 105 11.76 9.73 -11.62
CA ASN A 105 12.08 8.92 -12.79
C ASN A 105 13.47 9.26 -13.38
N GLN A 106 13.93 10.50 -13.30
CA GLN A 106 15.30 10.83 -13.71
C GLN A 106 16.33 10.25 -12.73
N HIS A 107 16.08 10.34 -11.43
CA HIS A 107 16.96 9.72 -10.42
C HIS A 107 17.01 8.19 -10.53
N HIS A 108 15.89 7.56 -10.91
CA HIS A 108 15.84 6.14 -11.24
C HIS A 108 16.85 5.77 -12.35
N LEU A 109 16.87 6.55 -13.44
CA LEU A 109 17.80 6.34 -14.56
C LEU A 109 19.26 6.53 -14.15
N LEU A 110 19.52 7.42 -13.20
CA LEU A 110 20.84 7.67 -12.64
C LEU A 110 21.26 6.64 -11.56
N GLY A 111 20.31 5.84 -11.07
CA GLY A 111 20.56 4.90 -9.97
C GLY A 111 20.63 5.57 -8.59
N ASP A 112 20.26 6.84 -8.47
CA ASP A 112 20.19 7.56 -7.19
C ASP A 112 18.88 7.22 -6.48
N GLY A 113 18.84 6.02 -5.89
CA GLY A 113 17.65 5.50 -5.21
C GLY A 113 17.26 6.33 -3.99
N LYS A 114 18.20 7.06 -3.38
CA LYS A 114 17.89 7.96 -2.26
C LYS A 114 17.03 9.12 -2.74
N LYS A 115 17.41 9.78 -3.83
CA LYS A 115 16.63 10.89 -4.39
C LYS A 115 15.35 10.42 -5.04
N GLU A 116 15.36 9.27 -5.71
CA GLU A 116 14.14 8.62 -6.20
C GLU A 116 13.12 8.46 -5.05
N TYR A 117 13.55 7.87 -3.92
CA TYR A 117 12.72 7.69 -2.73
C TYR A 117 12.22 9.02 -2.13
N GLU A 118 13.10 10.02 -2.00
CA GLU A 118 12.74 11.34 -1.49
C GLU A 118 11.65 12.00 -2.34
N TYR A 119 11.78 11.98 -3.66
CA TYR A 119 10.83 12.62 -4.58
C TYR A 119 9.52 11.85 -4.70
N LEU A 120 9.55 10.51 -4.72
CA LEU A 120 8.33 9.71 -4.65
C LEU A 120 7.58 9.95 -3.33
N GLY A 121 8.29 10.07 -2.20
CA GLY A 121 7.69 10.44 -0.92
C GLY A 121 7.00 11.81 -0.94
N ARG A 122 7.57 12.79 -1.66
CA ARG A 122 6.93 14.10 -1.86
C ARG A 122 5.67 13.98 -2.72
N ALA A 123 5.73 13.24 -3.83
CA ALA A 123 4.56 12.98 -4.67
C ALA A 123 3.41 12.36 -3.86
N LEU A 124 3.71 11.36 -3.02
CA LEU A 124 2.73 10.73 -2.13
C LEU A 124 2.21 11.66 -1.04
N THR A 125 2.99 12.67 -0.63
CA THR A 125 2.50 13.69 0.31
C THR A 125 1.48 14.63 -0.33
N GLU A 126 1.63 14.90 -1.64
CA GLU A 126 0.70 15.76 -2.38
C GLU A 126 -0.62 15.05 -2.70
N ASP A 127 -0.57 13.82 -3.24
CA ASP A 127 -1.78 13.08 -3.62
C ASP A 127 -1.58 11.55 -3.60
N ALA A 128 -1.56 10.95 -2.41
CA ALA A 128 -1.46 9.50 -2.24
C ALA A 128 -2.73 8.73 -2.66
N ASP A 129 -3.90 9.37 -2.66
CA ASP A 129 -5.17 8.64 -2.77
C ASP A 129 -5.71 8.56 -4.21
N LYS A 130 -5.28 9.45 -5.11
CA LYS A 130 -5.85 9.54 -6.46
C LYS A 130 -4.99 8.98 -7.57
N THR A 131 -3.72 8.68 -7.30
CA THR A 131 -2.78 8.28 -8.35
C THR A 131 -1.93 7.11 -7.90
N GLY A 132 -1.94 6.03 -8.69
CA GLY A 132 -1.17 4.82 -8.41
C GLY A 132 0.28 4.88 -8.89
N LEU A 133 0.65 5.89 -9.69
CA LEU A 133 1.96 5.92 -10.35
C LEU A 133 3.12 6.10 -9.36
N ALA A 134 3.01 7.03 -8.41
CA ALA A 134 4.05 7.21 -7.39
C ALA A 134 4.16 5.97 -6.48
N TRP A 135 3.04 5.32 -6.15
CA TRP A 135 3.01 4.07 -5.41
C TRP A 135 3.69 2.93 -6.17
N HIS A 136 3.37 2.79 -7.46
CA HIS A 136 3.97 1.81 -8.34
C HIS A 136 5.50 1.98 -8.43
N ASN A 137 5.96 3.20 -8.67
CA ASN A 137 7.40 3.51 -8.74
C ASN A 137 8.08 3.27 -7.38
N MET A 138 7.41 3.59 -6.27
CA MET A 138 7.93 3.31 -4.92
C MET A 138 8.09 1.80 -4.69
N GLY A 139 7.12 1.00 -5.13
CA GLY A 139 7.21 -0.46 -5.07
C GLY A 139 8.39 -1.02 -5.87
N GLN A 140 8.60 -0.52 -7.09
CA GLN A 140 9.74 -0.93 -7.92
C GLN A 140 11.08 -0.57 -7.29
N LEU A 141 11.22 0.65 -6.78
CA LEU A 141 12.42 1.10 -6.09
C LEU A 141 12.72 0.21 -4.89
N LEU A 142 11.73 -0.01 -4.02
CA LEU A 142 11.93 -0.77 -2.79
C LEU A 142 12.21 -2.25 -3.05
N ALA A 143 11.64 -2.84 -4.10
CA ALA A 143 11.97 -4.19 -4.54
C ALA A 143 13.46 -4.27 -4.94
N ARG A 144 13.97 -3.29 -5.70
CA ARG A 144 15.40 -3.21 -6.08
C ARG A 144 16.31 -2.99 -4.88
N LEU A 145 15.85 -2.25 -3.86
CA LEU A 145 16.58 -2.01 -2.61
C LEU A 145 16.49 -3.18 -1.62
N GLY A 146 15.68 -4.21 -1.91
CA GLY A 146 15.47 -5.39 -1.06
C GLY A 146 14.55 -5.15 0.14
N ALA A 147 13.85 -4.02 0.20
CA ALA A 147 12.82 -3.74 1.20
C ALA A 147 11.47 -4.32 0.70
N LEU A 148 11.38 -5.65 0.66
CA LEU A 148 10.33 -6.39 -0.02
C LEU A 148 8.95 -6.21 0.64
N GLU A 149 8.86 -6.15 1.97
CA GLU A 149 7.56 -5.95 2.63
C GLU A 149 7.04 -4.53 2.38
N SER A 150 7.93 -3.53 2.39
CA SER A 150 7.60 -2.17 1.99
C SER A 150 7.20 -2.09 0.51
N ALA A 151 7.91 -2.81 -0.37
CA ALA A 151 7.58 -2.87 -1.79
C ALA A 151 6.18 -3.45 -2.02
N LYS A 152 5.85 -4.55 -1.34
CA LYS A 152 4.52 -5.18 -1.36
C LYS A 152 3.43 -4.18 -1.02
N VAL A 153 3.56 -3.48 0.10
CA VAL A 153 2.59 -2.46 0.54
C VAL A 153 2.47 -1.34 -0.51
N ALA A 154 3.56 -0.88 -1.12
CA ALA A 154 3.50 0.14 -2.15
C ALA A 154 2.75 -0.32 -3.41
N PHE A 155 2.96 -1.56 -3.86
CA PHE A 155 2.22 -2.14 -4.99
C PHE A 155 0.71 -2.28 -4.68
N GLU A 156 0.37 -2.72 -3.47
CA GLU A 156 -1.03 -2.82 -3.02
C GLU A 156 -1.72 -1.44 -3.03
N ASN A 157 -1.02 -0.39 -2.57
CA ASN A 157 -1.54 0.97 -2.62
C ASN A 157 -1.70 1.50 -4.06
N ALA A 158 -0.82 1.11 -5.00
CA ALA A 158 -0.98 1.48 -6.41
C ALA A 158 -2.29 0.92 -7.00
N ILE A 159 -2.59 -0.34 -6.71
CA ILE A 159 -3.84 -1.00 -7.13
C ILE A 159 -5.05 -0.38 -6.40
N GLN A 160 -4.91 -0.04 -5.12
CA GLN A 160 -6.00 0.59 -4.37
C GLN A 160 -6.35 1.97 -4.91
N ALA A 161 -5.34 2.79 -5.26
CA ALA A 161 -5.53 4.13 -5.79
C ALA A 161 -6.19 4.10 -7.17
N GLU A 162 -5.77 3.20 -8.06
CA GLU A 162 -6.29 3.10 -9.43
C GLU A 162 -6.47 1.65 -9.88
N SER A 163 -7.48 0.97 -9.34
CA SER A 163 -7.72 -0.47 -9.56
C SER A 163 -8.03 -0.86 -11.01
N HIS A 164 -8.38 0.11 -11.85
CA HIS A 164 -8.65 -0.10 -13.27
C HIS A 164 -7.37 -0.16 -14.13
N ILE A 165 -6.20 0.20 -13.57
CA ILE A 165 -4.93 0.18 -14.30
C ILE A 165 -4.32 -1.22 -14.22
N ILE A 166 -4.51 -2.03 -15.28
CA ILE A 166 -3.98 -3.41 -15.38
C ILE A 166 -2.48 -3.49 -15.10
N GLN A 167 -1.71 -2.49 -15.50
CA GLN A 167 -0.25 -2.48 -15.36
C GLN A 167 0.17 -2.57 -13.89
N TYR A 168 -0.60 -2.01 -12.96
CA TYR A 168 -0.29 -2.10 -11.53
C TYR A 168 -0.53 -3.51 -10.99
N HIS A 169 -1.59 -4.18 -11.42
CA HIS A 169 -1.85 -5.58 -11.08
C HIS A 169 -0.76 -6.51 -11.61
N ARG A 170 -0.36 -6.33 -12.87
CA ARG A 170 0.72 -7.13 -13.48
C ARG A 170 2.05 -6.91 -12.76
N ALA A 171 2.38 -5.66 -12.46
CA ALA A 171 3.59 -5.34 -11.71
C ALA A 171 3.61 -5.98 -10.32
N TYR A 172 2.47 -5.98 -9.62
CA TYR A 172 2.36 -6.63 -8.31
C TYR A 172 2.54 -8.15 -8.40
N ILE A 173 1.88 -8.79 -9.39
CA ILE A 173 2.03 -10.24 -9.64
C ILE A 173 3.48 -10.59 -9.98
N ASP A 174 4.14 -9.82 -10.83
CA ASP A 174 5.54 -10.05 -11.21
C ASP A 174 6.49 -9.84 -10.02
N PHE A 175 6.24 -8.82 -9.19
CA PHE A 175 6.94 -8.62 -7.92
C PHE A 175 6.83 -9.84 -7.00
N LEU A 176 5.61 -10.32 -6.74
CA LEU A 176 5.38 -11.49 -5.90
C LEU A 176 6.08 -12.74 -6.44
N ARG A 177 6.00 -12.98 -7.76
CA ARG A 177 6.66 -14.13 -8.41
C ARG A 177 8.17 -14.12 -8.25
N TRP A 178 8.81 -12.96 -8.39
CA TRP A 178 10.27 -12.86 -8.40
C TRP A 178 10.87 -12.70 -7.01
N TYR A 179 10.21 -11.96 -6.13
CA TYR A 179 10.78 -11.56 -4.85
C TYR A 179 10.14 -12.24 -3.65
N MET A 180 8.90 -12.73 -3.76
CA MET A 180 8.18 -13.38 -2.66
C MET A 180 7.46 -14.67 -3.13
N PRO A 181 8.14 -15.61 -3.82
CA PRO A 181 7.50 -16.79 -4.41
C PRO A 181 6.86 -17.73 -3.38
N GLU A 182 7.28 -17.65 -2.13
CA GLU A 182 6.69 -18.37 -0.99
C GLU A 182 5.34 -17.79 -0.53
N ASP A 183 5.03 -16.54 -0.86
CA ASP A 183 3.74 -15.91 -0.57
C ASP A 183 2.69 -16.31 -1.61
N THR A 184 2.41 -17.62 -1.64
CA THR A 184 1.48 -18.22 -2.60
C THR A 184 0.05 -17.72 -2.44
N GLU A 185 -0.32 -17.28 -1.23
CA GLU A 185 -1.64 -16.72 -0.95
C GLU A 185 -1.82 -15.37 -1.63
N ALA A 186 -0.89 -14.42 -1.41
CA ALA A 186 -0.94 -13.12 -2.06
C ALA A 186 -0.87 -13.26 -3.59
N LEU A 187 -0.02 -14.15 -4.10
CA LEU A 187 0.12 -14.37 -5.53
C LEU A 187 -1.17 -14.91 -6.17
N THR A 188 -1.83 -15.87 -5.51
CA THR A 188 -3.10 -16.41 -6.01
C THR A 188 -4.19 -15.34 -5.98
N ALA A 189 -4.31 -14.61 -4.88
CA ALA A 189 -5.30 -13.54 -4.75
C ALA A 189 -5.10 -12.42 -5.78
N ALA A 190 -3.86 -12.03 -6.06
CA ALA A 190 -3.55 -11.02 -7.08
C ALA A 190 -3.92 -11.50 -8.49
N GLN A 191 -3.67 -12.78 -8.80
CA GLN A 191 -4.05 -13.36 -10.09
C GLN A 191 -5.56 -13.45 -10.26
N GLU A 192 -6.29 -13.90 -9.23
CA GLU A 192 -7.76 -13.94 -9.26
C GLU A 192 -8.36 -12.55 -9.45
N THR A 193 -7.80 -11.56 -8.76
CA THR A 193 -8.21 -10.14 -8.89
C THR A 193 -8.03 -9.66 -10.33
N LEU A 194 -6.89 -9.95 -10.95
CA LEU A 194 -6.62 -9.56 -12.34
C LEU A 194 -7.55 -10.28 -13.32
N SER A 195 -7.75 -11.60 -13.18
CA SER A 195 -8.63 -12.39 -14.04
C SER A 195 -10.10 -11.98 -13.94
N ALA A 196 -10.54 -11.46 -12.79
CA ALA A 196 -11.88 -10.92 -12.62
C ALA A 196 -12.05 -9.50 -13.20
N SER A 197 -10.96 -8.84 -13.64
CA SER A 197 -11.02 -7.50 -14.21
C SER A 197 -11.72 -7.52 -15.58
N PRO A 198 -12.76 -6.68 -15.81
CA PRO A 198 -13.49 -6.64 -17.08
C PRO A 198 -12.63 -6.31 -18.31
N GLU A 199 -11.47 -5.66 -18.13
CA GLU A 199 -10.57 -5.36 -19.24
C GLU A 199 -9.77 -6.59 -19.71
N GLU A 200 -9.32 -7.47 -18.81
CA GLU A 200 -8.62 -8.72 -19.17
C GLU A 200 -9.59 -9.75 -19.77
N SER A 201 -10.83 -9.84 -19.25
CA SER A 201 -11.82 -10.79 -19.77
C SER A 201 -12.27 -10.53 -21.22
N ASN A 202 -11.92 -9.36 -21.79
CA ASN A 202 -12.22 -9.00 -23.17
C ASN A 202 -11.13 -9.44 -24.17
N PHE A 203 -10.06 -10.09 -23.70
CA PHE A 203 -8.95 -10.58 -24.54
C PHE A 203 -8.88 -12.12 -24.63
N GLU A 204 -9.84 -12.86 -24.08
CA GLU A 204 -9.96 -14.33 -24.20
C GLU A 204 -10.91 -14.80 -25.30
#